data_AF-A0A964MC14-F1
#
_entry.id   AF-A0A964MC14-F1
#
_cell.length_a   1.000
_cell.length_b   1.000
_cell.length_c   1.000
_cell.angle_alpha   90.00
_cell.angle_beta   90.00
_cell.angle_gamma   90.00
#
_symmetry.space_group_name_H-M   'P 1'
#
loop_
_entity.id
_entity.type
_entity.pdbx_description
1 polymer ?
#
loop_
_entity_poly.entity_id
_entity_poly.type
_entity_poly.pdbx_seq_one_letter_code
_entity_poly.pdbx_strand_id
1 'polypeptide(L)'
;MKPQAATPGSGSARVPRPLCTGPLPALGLSRRHFLHRFGMGLGGIALAHLLGNHQAAGQGPDSIPGSDERRLRPHFAPRAKRVIYLFMAGGPSQLETFDYKPLLNQRNGEDLPASVRMGQRLTGMSGNQATLPLAGSLFKFKQHGQSGAWVSELLPHTAAIVDELAIVRSMYTEAINHDPAITFMQTGAQISGRPSIGAWLDYGLGSENRNLPSFVVLITPGKVDQPLYSRLWGSGFLPSQH
;
A
#
# COMPACT_ATOMS: atom_id res chain seq x y z
N MET A 1 43.41 63.59 70.53
CA MET A 1 44.85 63.43 70.26
C MET A 1 45.06 63.65 68.76
N LYS A 2 46.04 64.50 68.38
CA LYS A 2 46.24 65.08 67.04
C LYS A 2 46.31 64.06 65.89
N PRO A 3 45.94 64.45 64.65
CA PRO A 3 46.06 63.60 63.47
C PRO A 3 47.49 63.60 62.93
N GLN A 4 47.96 62.47 62.41
CA GLN A 4 49.17 62.37 61.61
C GLN A 4 48.80 61.99 60.18
N ALA A 5 49.20 62.86 59.24
CA ALA A 5 49.14 62.62 57.82
C ALA A 5 50.37 61.79 57.38
N ALA A 6 50.15 60.82 56.49
CA ALA A 6 51.22 60.14 55.75
C ALA A 6 50.75 59.87 54.30
N THR A 7 51.29 60.69 53.40
CA THR A 7 51.71 60.53 51.98
C THR A 7 51.05 59.51 51.02
N PRO A 8 50.89 59.87 49.72
CA PRO A 8 50.20 59.06 48.72
C PRO A 8 51.11 57.97 48.12
N GLY A 9 50.66 56.72 48.16
CA GLY A 9 51.30 55.58 47.49
C GLY A 9 50.92 55.50 46.01
N SER A 10 51.94 55.44 45.15
CA SER A 10 51.87 55.31 43.69
C SER A 10 51.02 54.14 43.20
N GLY A 11 50.04 54.42 42.34
CA GLY A 11 49.27 53.41 41.62
C GLY A 11 50.11 52.70 40.55
N SER A 12 50.43 51.43 40.79
CA SER A 12 50.99 50.53 39.77
C SER A 12 49.84 49.83 39.04
N ALA A 13 49.57 50.23 37.80
CA ALA A 13 48.66 49.51 36.91
C ALA A 13 49.16 48.07 36.70
N ARG A 14 48.33 47.08 37.04
CA ARG A 14 48.61 45.67 36.75
C ARG A 14 48.50 45.44 35.25
N VAL A 15 49.64 45.19 34.60
CA VAL A 15 49.68 44.64 33.23
C VAL A 15 49.08 43.22 33.29
N PRO A 16 48.08 42.86 32.46
CA PRO A 16 47.55 41.51 32.42
C PRO A 16 48.64 40.57 31.91
N ARG A 17 48.99 39.54 32.70
CA ARG A 17 49.88 38.47 32.24
C ARG A 17 49.20 37.70 31.10
N PRO A 18 49.87 37.47 29.96
CA PRO A 18 49.32 36.59 28.94
C PRO A 18 49.23 35.18 29.53
N LEU A 19 48.01 34.67 29.67
CA LEU A 19 47.79 33.27 30.01
C LEU A 19 48.31 32.44 28.83
N CYS A 20 49.27 31.55 29.08
CA CYS A 20 49.77 30.62 28.09
C CYS A 20 48.64 29.68 27.62
N THR A 21 47.98 30.01 26.51
CA THR A 21 46.95 29.16 25.88
C THR A 21 47.57 28.14 24.93
N GLY A 22 48.64 27.45 25.33
CA GLY A 22 49.30 26.41 24.51
C GLY A 22 49.77 26.87 23.12
N PRO A 23 50.31 25.97 22.29
CA PRO A 23 50.64 26.29 20.91
C PRO A 23 49.36 26.59 20.12
N LEU A 24 49.36 27.70 19.38
CA LEU A 24 48.32 27.99 18.40
C LEU A 24 48.22 26.82 17.41
N PRO A 25 47.01 26.36 17.05
CA PRO A 25 46.87 25.26 16.09
C PRO A 25 47.56 25.66 14.78
N ALA A 26 48.37 24.75 14.22
CA ALA A 26 49.24 25.00 13.06
C ALA A 26 48.51 25.52 11.80
N LEU A 27 47.18 25.40 11.77
CA LEU A 27 46.30 25.85 10.68
C LEU A 27 45.36 27.01 11.10
N GLY A 28 45.58 27.64 12.25
CA GLY A 28 44.71 28.71 12.78
C GLY A 28 43.28 28.26 13.13
N LEU A 29 43.00 26.95 13.10
CA LEU A 29 41.68 26.37 13.35
C LEU A 29 41.62 25.81 14.76
N SER A 30 40.77 26.39 15.60
CA SER A 30 40.47 25.79 16.91
C SER A 30 39.76 24.44 16.72
N ARG A 31 39.97 23.50 17.67
CA ARG A 31 39.31 22.17 17.63
C ARG A 31 37.79 22.28 17.46
N ARG A 32 37.16 23.25 18.11
CA ARG A 32 35.72 23.56 17.97
C ARG A 32 35.36 23.98 16.54
N HIS A 33 36.15 24.86 15.93
CA HIS A 33 35.89 25.35 14.58
C HIS A 33 36.12 24.27 13.52
N PHE A 34 37.10 23.41 13.73
CA PHE A 34 37.34 22.22 12.91
C PHE A 34 36.15 21.25 12.97
N LEU A 35 35.71 20.86 14.17
CA LEU A 35 34.57 19.96 14.35
C LEU A 35 33.26 20.56 13.83
N HIS A 36 33.05 21.87 14.00
CA HIS A 36 31.86 22.55 13.49
C HIS A 36 31.83 22.60 11.96
N ARG A 37 32.95 22.93 11.30
CA ARG A 37 33.02 22.93 9.82
C ARG A 37 32.90 21.53 9.25
N PHE A 38 33.57 20.54 9.83
CA PHE A 38 33.58 19.18 9.30
C PHE A 38 32.25 18.47 9.55
N GLY A 39 31.65 18.65 10.73
CA GLY A 39 30.32 18.10 11.05
C GLY A 39 29.21 18.67 10.17
N MET A 40 29.22 19.98 9.91
CA MET A 40 28.27 20.62 8.99
C MET A 40 28.51 20.22 7.53
N GLY A 41 29.76 19.98 7.12
CA GLY A 41 30.09 19.49 5.77
C GLY A 41 29.58 18.07 5.51
N LEU A 42 29.80 17.14 6.46
CA LEU A 42 29.25 15.79 6.38
C LEU A 42 27.72 15.77 6.43
N GLY A 43 27.12 16.60 7.28
CA GLY A 43 25.67 16.80 7.32
C GLY A 43 25.12 17.35 6.00
N GLY A 44 25.84 18.26 5.35
CA GLY A 44 25.51 18.78 4.03
C GLY A 44 25.58 17.72 2.93
N ILE A 45 26.60 16.84 2.95
CA ILE A 45 26.70 15.70 2.02
C ILE A 45 25.56 14.70 2.26
N ALA A 46 25.27 14.37 3.51
CA ALA A 46 24.16 13.49 3.86
C ALA A 46 22.80 14.08 3.43
N LEU A 47 22.59 15.38 3.67
CA LEU A 47 21.38 16.09 3.24
C LEU A 47 21.30 16.19 1.72
N ALA A 48 22.39 16.47 1.02
CA ALA A 48 22.45 16.49 -0.44
C ALA A 48 22.21 15.10 -1.04
N HIS A 49 22.70 14.03 -0.41
CA HIS A 49 22.41 12.66 -0.82
C HIS A 49 20.93 12.31 -0.58
N LEU A 50 20.35 12.70 0.56
CA LEU A 50 18.93 12.49 0.84
C LEU A 50 18.02 13.31 -0.08
N LEU A 51 18.33 14.59 -0.32
CA LEU A 51 17.57 15.47 -1.21
C LEU A 51 17.78 15.12 -2.70
N GLY A 52 18.98 14.66 -3.07
CA GLY A 52 19.27 14.13 -4.39
C GLY A 52 18.48 12.84 -4.66
N ASN A 53 18.42 11.93 -3.68
CA ASN A 53 17.58 10.74 -3.76
C ASN A 53 16.07 11.07 -3.75
N HIS A 54 15.66 12.16 -3.08
CA HIS A 54 14.25 12.59 -3.05
C HIS A 54 13.80 13.32 -4.33
N GLN A 55 14.68 14.12 -4.95
CA GLN A 55 14.42 14.67 -6.28
C GLN A 55 14.48 13.58 -7.37
N ALA A 56 15.31 12.56 -7.17
CA ALA A 56 15.30 11.35 -7.99
C ALA A 56 14.10 10.41 -7.71
N ALA A 57 13.33 10.63 -6.65
CA ALA A 57 12.04 9.96 -6.48
C ALA A 57 10.97 10.49 -7.45
N GLY A 58 11.19 11.67 -8.05
CA GLY A 58 10.41 12.18 -9.19
C GLY A 58 11.00 11.84 -10.56
N GLN A 59 12.29 11.47 -10.61
CA GLN A 59 12.99 11.00 -11.82
C GLN A 59 14.00 9.94 -11.39
N GLY A 60 13.66 8.65 -11.54
CA GLY A 60 14.29 7.50 -10.88
C GLY A 60 15.82 7.57 -10.57
N PRO A 61 16.27 6.90 -9.49
CA PRO A 61 17.63 7.02 -8.97
C PRO A 61 18.69 6.43 -9.90
N ASP A 62 19.93 6.87 -9.69
CA ASP A 62 21.15 6.39 -10.33
C ASP A 62 21.64 5.05 -9.73
N SER A 63 21.75 4.08 -10.62
CA SER A 63 22.47 2.80 -10.69
C SER A 63 23.36 2.34 -9.53
N ILE A 64 23.06 1.15 -9.02
CA ILE A 64 24.10 0.18 -8.63
C ILE A 64 24.80 -0.27 -9.93
N PRO A 65 26.15 -0.26 -10.02
CA PRO A 65 26.85 -0.82 -11.17
C PRO A 65 26.49 -2.31 -11.33
N GLY A 66 25.69 -2.63 -12.35
CA GLY A 66 25.25 -4.00 -12.65
C GLY A 66 23.76 -4.28 -12.41
N SER A 67 22.99 -3.38 -11.79
CA SER A 67 21.53 -3.46 -11.82
C SER A 67 21.02 -2.79 -13.09
N ASP A 68 20.38 -3.55 -13.97
CA ASP A 68 19.75 -3.06 -15.19
C ASP A 68 18.55 -2.16 -14.86
N GLU A 69 18.82 -0.92 -14.43
CA GLU A 69 17.82 0.04 -13.93
C GLU A 69 16.84 0.54 -14.99
N ARG A 70 17.09 0.23 -16.27
CA ARG A 70 16.07 0.38 -17.32
C ARG A 70 14.84 -0.50 -17.06
N ARG A 71 14.94 -1.53 -16.23
CA ARG A 71 13.83 -2.47 -15.93
C ARG A 71 12.95 -2.05 -14.76
N LEU A 72 13.35 -1.06 -13.95
CA LEU A 72 12.64 -0.66 -12.73
C LEU A 72 11.78 0.60 -12.93
N ARG A 73 11.87 1.27 -14.07
CA ARG A 73 10.98 2.39 -14.39
C ARG A 73 9.75 1.84 -15.11
N PRO A 74 8.54 2.12 -14.61
CA PRO A 74 7.34 1.69 -15.30
C PRO A 74 7.31 2.28 -16.71
N HIS A 75 6.85 1.48 -17.67
CA HIS A 75 6.78 1.89 -19.08
C HIS A 75 5.98 3.18 -19.31
N PHE A 76 5.05 3.48 -18.39
CA PHE A 76 4.26 4.69 -18.36
C PHE A 76 4.37 5.36 -16.99
N ALA A 77 4.26 6.69 -16.96
CA ALA A 77 4.17 7.41 -15.69
C ALA A 77 2.89 6.96 -14.94
N PRO A 78 3.01 6.46 -13.70
CA PRO A 78 1.86 5.97 -12.96
C PRO A 78 0.92 7.12 -12.60
N ARG A 79 -0.39 6.92 -12.84
CA ARG A 79 -1.43 7.91 -12.45
C ARG A 79 -1.87 7.74 -11.00
N ALA A 80 -1.80 6.51 -10.47
CA ALA A 80 -2.08 6.19 -9.08
C ALA A 80 -0.77 6.10 -8.30
N LYS A 81 -0.75 6.61 -7.06
CA LYS A 81 0.43 6.53 -6.18
C LYS A 81 0.39 5.32 -5.25
N ARG A 82 -0.81 4.93 -4.81
CA ARG A 82 -1.03 3.85 -3.83
C ARG A 82 -2.34 3.15 -4.14
N VAL A 83 -2.36 1.84 -3.97
CA VAL A 83 -3.55 1.01 -4.17
C VAL A 83 -3.79 0.21 -2.90
N ILE A 84 -5.01 0.30 -2.35
CA ILE A 84 -5.48 -0.58 -1.29
C ILE A 84 -6.42 -1.59 -1.95
N TYR A 85 -6.03 -2.86 -1.95
CA TYR A 85 -6.82 -3.94 -2.51
C TYR A 85 -7.34 -4.83 -1.39
N LEU A 86 -8.67 -4.94 -1.30
CA LEU A 86 -9.35 -5.75 -0.28
C LEU A 86 -10.03 -6.93 -0.95
N PHE A 87 -9.50 -8.13 -0.72
CA PHE A 87 -10.15 -9.36 -1.14
C PHE A 87 -10.96 -9.96 0.02
N MET A 88 -12.28 -9.95 -0.12
CA MET A 88 -13.20 -10.42 0.92
C MET A 88 -13.55 -11.90 0.69
N ALA A 89 -12.65 -12.81 1.05
CA ALA A 89 -12.92 -14.25 1.03
C ALA A 89 -14.07 -14.59 2.00
N GLY A 90 -15.15 -15.20 1.49
CA GLY A 90 -16.36 -15.42 2.28
C GLY A 90 -17.13 -14.14 2.63
N GLY A 91 -16.87 -13.04 1.91
CA GLY A 91 -17.60 -11.79 2.04
C GLY A 91 -19.08 -11.91 1.62
N PRO A 92 -19.86 -10.82 1.82
CA PRO A 92 -21.26 -10.80 1.42
C PRO A 92 -21.42 -11.01 -0.09
N SER A 93 -22.48 -11.71 -0.47
CA SER A 93 -22.81 -11.97 -1.88
C SER A 93 -23.03 -10.67 -2.66
N GLN A 94 -22.63 -10.65 -3.92
CA GLN A 94 -22.93 -9.55 -4.84
C GLN A 94 -24.44 -9.32 -5.00
N LEU A 95 -25.24 -10.39 -4.90
CA LEU A 95 -26.71 -10.34 -4.99
C LEU A 95 -27.36 -9.64 -3.79
N GLU A 96 -26.64 -9.53 -2.67
CA GLU A 96 -27.10 -8.85 -1.45
C GLU A 96 -26.49 -7.45 -1.28
N THR A 97 -25.63 -7.00 -2.19
CA THR A 97 -24.87 -5.74 -2.06
C THR A 97 -25.14 -4.77 -3.20
N PHE A 98 -24.75 -5.10 -4.44
CA PHE A 98 -24.79 -4.18 -5.59
C PHE A 98 -25.52 -4.74 -6.82
N ASP A 99 -25.83 -6.04 -6.85
CA ASP A 99 -26.40 -6.71 -8.03
C ASP A 99 -27.90 -6.98 -7.86
N TYR A 100 -28.72 -5.93 -8.06
CA TYR A 100 -30.18 -6.06 -7.96
C TYR A 100 -30.75 -6.96 -9.07
N LYS A 101 -31.36 -8.08 -8.67
CA LYS A 101 -31.98 -9.09 -9.56
C LYS A 101 -33.46 -9.31 -9.21
N PRO A 102 -34.37 -8.39 -9.59
CA PRO A 102 -35.79 -8.47 -9.20
C PRO A 102 -36.48 -9.75 -9.66
N LEU A 103 -36.08 -10.32 -10.80
CA LEU A 103 -36.65 -11.57 -11.31
C LEU A 103 -36.42 -12.76 -10.36
N LEU A 104 -35.28 -12.80 -9.67
CA LEU A 104 -35.02 -13.85 -8.68
C LEU A 104 -35.95 -13.75 -7.48
N ASN A 105 -36.35 -12.53 -7.10
CA ASN A 105 -37.33 -12.31 -6.03
C ASN A 105 -38.74 -12.74 -6.45
N GLN A 106 -39.12 -12.44 -7.69
CA GLN A 106 -40.44 -12.82 -8.23
C GLN A 106 -40.60 -14.34 -8.32
N ARG A 107 -39.51 -15.04 -8.65
CA ARG A 107 -39.50 -16.49 -8.90
C ARG A 107 -38.83 -17.27 -7.76
N ASN A 108 -38.75 -16.66 -6.57
CA ASN A 108 -38.05 -17.23 -5.45
C ASN A 108 -38.67 -18.58 -5.04
N GLY A 109 -37.85 -19.62 -4.92
CA GLY A 109 -38.28 -20.98 -4.61
C GLY A 109 -38.73 -21.81 -5.80
N GLU A 110 -38.91 -21.22 -7.00
CA GLU A 110 -39.13 -22.00 -8.22
C GLU A 110 -37.84 -22.72 -8.64
N ASP A 111 -37.96 -23.88 -9.26
CA ASP A 111 -36.81 -24.59 -9.80
C ASP A 111 -36.11 -23.83 -10.92
N LEU A 112 -34.78 -23.90 -10.93
CA LEU A 112 -33.93 -23.35 -11.98
C LEU A 112 -34.36 -23.88 -13.36
N PRO A 113 -34.75 -23.01 -14.31
CA PRO A 113 -35.17 -23.44 -15.63
C PRO A 113 -34.07 -24.22 -16.35
N ALA A 114 -34.47 -25.28 -17.07
CA ALA A 114 -33.56 -26.08 -17.88
C ALA A 114 -32.79 -25.24 -18.92
N SER A 115 -33.42 -24.18 -19.45
CA SER A 115 -32.83 -23.21 -20.37
C SER A 115 -31.67 -22.40 -19.78
N VAL A 116 -31.60 -22.26 -18.45
CA VAL A 116 -30.46 -21.64 -17.75
C VAL A 116 -29.44 -22.70 -17.37
N ARG A 117 -29.90 -23.87 -16.94
CA ARG A 117 -29.06 -24.99 -16.48
C ARG A 117 -28.11 -25.47 -17.57
N MET A 118 -28.60 -25.66 -18.80
CA MET A 118 -27.82 -26.04 -20.00
C MET A 118 -26.69 -27.06 -19.80
N GLY A 119 -26.85 -28.03 -18.89
CA GLY A 119 -25.81 -29.02 -18.58
C GLY A 119 -24.53 -28.47 -17.91
N GLN A 120 -24.56 -27.25 -17.36
CA GLN A 120 -23.41 -26.63 -16.68
C GLN A 120 -22.85 -27.53 -15.58
N ARG A 121 -21.52 -27.57 -15.46
CA ARG A 121 -20.83 -28.32 -14.39
C ARG A 121 -21.23 -27.78 -13.01
N LEU A 122 -21.62 -28.68 -12.10
CA LEU A 122 -21.87 -28.34 -10.69
C LEU A 122 -20.75 -28.82 -9.79
N THR A 123 -20.70 -28.24 -8.60
CA THR A 123 -19.88 -28.75 -7.51
C THR A 123 -20.50 -30.05 -6.98
N GLY A 124 -19.71 -30.85 -6.26
CA GLY A 124 -20.22 -32.05 -5.59
C GLY A 124 -21.31 -31.77 -4.55
N MET A 125 -21.37 -30.54 -4.01
CA MET A 125 -22.39 -30.13 -3.03
C MET A 125 -23.74 -29.82 -3.67
N SER A 126 -23.75 -29.36 -4.93
CA SER A 126 -24.98 -29.01 -5.65
C SER A 126 -25.42 -30.08 -6.64
N GLY A 127 -24.51 -30.96 -7.09
CA GLY A 127 -24.79 -31.93 -8.15
C GLY A 127 -25.87 -32.97 -7.81
N ASN A 128 -26.04 -33.27 -6.52
CA ASN A 128 -26.99 -34.27 -6.02
C ASN A 128 -28.22 -33.66 -5.34
N GLN A 129 -28.44 -32.34 -5.48
CA GLN A 129 -29.63 -31.70 -4.92
C GLN A 129 -30.86 -32.12 -5.74
N ALA A 130 -31.96 -32.47 -5.05
CA ALA A 130 -33.21 -32.86 -5.70
C ALA A 130 -33.81 -31.71 -6.53
N THR A 131 -33.61 -30.47 -6.05
CA THR A 131 -34.04 -29.23 -6.68
C THR A 131 -32.94 -28.19 -6.60
N LEU A 132 -32.94 -27.25 -7.54
CA LEU A 132 -32.04 -26.10 -7.57
C LEU A 132 -32.91 -24.83 -7.56
N PRO A 133 -33.47 -24.44 -6.41
CA PRO A 133 -34.41 -23.34 -6.35
C PRO A 133 -33.71 -22.01 -6.66
N LEU A 134 -34.39 -21.14 -7.38
CA LEU A 134 -34.01 -19.75 -7.54
C LEU A 134 -34.09 -19.05 -6.18
N ALA A 135 -33.00 -18.39 -5.78
CA ALA A 135 -32.92 -17.64 -4.54
C ALA A 135 -32.90 -16.13 -4.85
N GLY A 136 -33.96 -15.45 -4.43
CA GLY A 136 -34.03 -14.00 -4.40
C GLY A 136 -33.30 -13.42 -3.19
N SER A 137 -32.91 -12.15 -3.30
CA SER A 137 -32.38 -11.40 -2.17
C SER A 137 -33.47 -11.15 -1.14
N LEU A 138 -33.11 -11.29 0.14
CA LEU A 138 -33.98 -10.98 1.28
C LEU A 138 -34.00 -9.48 1.60
N PHE A 139 -33.01 -8.74 1.10
CA PHE A 139 -32.82 -7.33 1.41
C PHE A 139 -33.41 -6.42 0.34
N LYS A 140 -33.78 -5.21 0.77
CA LYS A 140 -34.31 -4.18 -0.13
C LYS A 140 -33.18 -3.47 -0.85
N PHE A 141 -33.46 -3.09 -2.08
CA PHE A 141 -32.57 -2.29 -2.91
C PHE A 141 -33.24 -0.97 -3.27
N LYS A 142 -32.44 0.09 -3.38
CA LYS A 142 -32.85 1.39 -3.91
C LYS A 142 -31.77 1.93 -4.83
N GLN A 143 -32.15 2.81 -5.75
CA GLN A 143 -31.19 3.57 -6.54
C GLN A 143 -30.68 4.76 -5.72
N HIS A 144 -29.37 4.99 -5.74
CA HIS A 144 -28.70 6.05 -5.02
C HIS A 144 -27.82 6.89 -5.95
N GLY A 145 -27.57 8.13 -5.55
CA GLY A 145 -26.71 9.05 -6.28
C GLY A 145 -27.24 9.47 -7.66
N GLN A 146 -26.44 10.24 -8.37
CA GLN A 146 -26.66 10.62 -9.77
C GLN A 146 -26.41 9.46 -10.73
N SER A 147 -25.54 8.53 -10.34
CA SER A 147 -25.28 7.28 -11.06
C SER A 147 -26.51 6.37 -11.13
N GLY A 148 -27.49 6.54 -10.23
CA GLY A 148 -28.66 5.69 -10.14
C GLY A 148 -28.31 4.23 -9.81
N ALA A 149 -27.16 4.00 -9.19
CA ALA A 149 -26.67 2.67 -8.86
C ALA A 149 -27.60 2.00 -7.83
N TRP A 150 -27.93 0.73 -8.07
CA TRP A 150 -28.68 -0.08 -7.13
C TRP A 150 -27.78 -0.51 -5.97
N VAL A 151 -28.15 -0.14 -4.74
CA VAL A 151 -27.44 -0.52 -3.52
C VAL A 151 -28.42 -1.10 -2.51
N SER A 152 -28.00 -2.18 -1.85
CA SER A 152 -28.75 -2.84 -0.78
C SER A 152 -28.85 -1.96 0.47
N GLU A 153 -29.95 -2.10 1.20
CA GLU A 153 -30.17 -1.43 2.49
C GLU A 153 -29.11 -1.79 3.56
N LEU A 154 -28.34 -2.86 3.34
CA LEU A 154 -27.24 -3.27 4.19
C LEU A 154 -26.03 -2.31 4.16
N LEU A 155 -25.90 -1.49 3.12
CA LEU A 155 -24.73 -0.65 2.89
C LEU A 155 -25.10 0.86 2.84
N PRO A 156 -25.78 1.41 3.86
CA PRO A 156 -26.30 2.78 3.81
C PRO A 156 -25.19 3.83 3.70
N HIS A 157 -24.05 3.60 4.35
CA HIS A 157 -22.90 4.51 4.28
C HIS A 157 -22.17 4.43 2.93
N THR A 158 -22.11 3.25 2.33
CA THR A 158 -21.56 3.08 0.98
C THR A 158 -22.47 3.74 -0.06
N ALA A 159 -23.79 3.59 0.11
CA ALA A 159 -24.78 4.23 -0.75
C ALA A 159 -24.68 5.77 -0.74
N ALA A 160 -24.27 6.37 0.39
CA ALA A 160 -24.08 7.80 0.52
C ALA A 160 -22.92 8.36 -0.33
N ILE A 161 -21.95 7.51 -0.71
CA ILE A 161 -20.79 7.88 -1.53
C ILE A 161 -20.79 7.20 -2.90
N VAL A 162 -21.93 6.65 -3.34
CA VAL A 162 -21.97 5.74 -4.51
C VAL A 162 -21.48 6.40 -5.81
N ASP A 163 -21.63 7.71 -5.94
CA ASP A 163 -21.15 8.46 -7.12
C ASP A 163 -19.62 8.62 -7.17
N GLU A 164 -18.92 8.34 -6.06
CA GLU A 164 -17.45 8.26 -6.00
C GLU A 164 -16.94 6.83 -6.27
N LEU A 165 -17.84 5.87 -6.45
CA LEU A 165 -17.52 4.46 -6.64
C LEU A 165 -17.67 4.05 -8.11
N ALA A 166 -16.74 3.23 -8.58
CA ALA A 166 -16.89 2.50 -9.84
C ALA A 166 -17.31 1.05 -9.55
N ILE A 167 -18.55 0.70 -9.89
CA ILE A 167 -19.06 -0.67 -9.72
C ILE A 167 -18.87 -1.44 -11.02
N VAL A 168 -18.00 -2.45 -11.00
CA VAL A 168 -17.71 -3.30 -12.16
C VAL A 168 -18.55 -4.58 -12.10
N ARG A 169 -19.54 -4.70 -12.99
CA ARG A 169 -20.42 -5.89 -13.11
C ARG A 169 -20.11 -6.77 -14.33
N SER A 170 -19.08 -6.42 -15.09
CA SER A 170 -18.68 -7.11 -16.32
C SER A 170 -17.68 -8.25 -16.11
N MET A 171 -17.35 -8.59 -14.86
CA MET A 171 -16.43 -9.70 -14.57
C MET A 171 -17.13 -11.04 -14.82
N TYR A 172 -16.41 -11.96 -15.47
CA TYR A 172 -16.88 -13.30 -15.78
C TYR A 172 -15.80 -14.34 -15.43
N THR A 173 -16.22 -15.50 -14.94
CA THR A 173 -15.34 -16.63 -14.67
C THR A 173 -16.08 -17.94 -14.88
N GLU A 174 -15.35 -18.97 -15.28
CA GLU A 174 -15.84 -20.35 -15.44
C GLU A 174 -15.50 -21.22 -14.22
N ALA A 175 -14.83 -20.64 -13.22
CA ALA A 175 -14.49 -21.34 -11.98
C ALA A 175 -15.76 -21.61 -11.17
N ILE A 176 -16.06 -22.89 -10.94
CA ILE A 176 -17.24 -23.33 -10.18
C ILE A 176 -16.97 -23.48 -8.68
N ASN A 177 -15.69 -23.51 -8.29
CA ASN A 177 -15.23 -23.74 -6.92
C ASN A 177 -14.50 -22.50 -6.40
N HIS A 178 -14.55 -22.28 -5.09
CA HIS A 178 -13.95 -21.12 -4.45
C HIS A 178 -12.43 -21.05 -4.70
N ASP A 179 -11.67 -22.13 -4.54
CA ASP A 179 -10.20 -22.08 -4.61
C ASP A 179 -9.65 -21.70 -6.02
N PRO A 180 -10.13 -22.31 -7.12
CA PRO A 180 -9.83 -21.84 -8.47
C PRO A 180 -10.32 -20.40 -8.74
N ALA A 181 -11.49 -20.00 -8.19
CA ALA A 181 -12.03 -18.66 -8.37
C ALA A 181 -11.18 -17.60 -7.64
N ILE A 182 -10.75 -17.87 -6.41
CA ILE A 182 -9.83 -17.03 -5.64
C ILE A 182 -8.50 -16.92 -6.40
N THR A 183 -7.97 -18.03 -6.90
CA THR A 183 -6.73 -18.03 -7.70
C THR A 183 -6.87 -17.14 -8.94
N PHE A 184 -8.02 -17.23 -9.63
CA PHE A 184 -8.31 -16.40 -10.78
C PHE A 184 -8.39 -14.92 -10.41
N MET A 185 -9.11 -14.58 -9.34
CA MET A 185 -9.22 -13.20 -8.87
C MET A 185 -7.87 -12.61 -8.45
N GLN A 186 -6.99 -13.42 -7.87
CA GLN A 186 -5.70 -12.95 -7.40
C GLN A 186 -4.61 -12.92 -8.48
N THR A 187 -4.69 -13.78 -9.50
CA THR A 187 -3.56 -14.02 -10.42
C THR A 187 -3.94 -13.99 -11.90
N GLY A 188 -5.23 -13.87 -12.22
CA GLY A 188 -5.77 -13.92 -13.58
C GLY A 188 -5.86 -15.33 -14.18
N ALA A 189 -5.55 -16.40 -13.44
CA ALA A 189 -5.72 -17.79 -13.89
C ALA A 189 -6.27 -18.69 -12.79
N GLN A 190 -6.95 -19.76 -13.20
CA GLN A 190 -7.50 -20.76 -12.26
C GLN A 190 -6.42 -21.73 -11.72
N ILE A 191 -5.26 -21.81 -12.40
CA ILE A 191 -4.11 -22.63 -12.00
C ILE A 191 -3.07 -21.75 -11.33
N SER A 192 -2.45 -22.25 -10.26
CA SER A 192 -1.41 -21.55 -9.52
C SER A 192 -0.14 -21.30 -10.37
N GLY A 193 0.65 -20.30 -9.94
CA GLY A 193 1.97 -20.00 -10.52
C GLY A 193 2.04 -18.71 -11.33
N ARG A 194 0.90 -18.04 -11.57
CA ARG A 194 0.91 -16.68 -12.15
C ARG A 194 1.18 -15.62 -11.07
N PRO A 195 1.76 -14.47 -11.45
CA PRO A 195 1.98 -13.37 -10.52
C PRO A 195 0.67 -12.89 -9.91
N SER A 196 0.71 -12.60 -8.61
CA SER A 196 -0.43 -12.01 -7.91
C SER A 196 -0.71 -10.58 -8.37
N ILE A 197 -1.90 -10.07 -8.09
CA ILE A 197 -2.25 -8.67 -8.29
C ILE A 197 -1.27 -7.75 -7.55
N GLY A 198 -0.79 -8.15 -6.37
CA GLY A 198 0.23 -7.42 -5.62
C GLY A 198 1.55 -7.32 -6.39
N ALA A 199 2.03 -8.44 -6.94
CA ALA A 199 3.24 -8.48 -7.75
C ALA A 199 3.11 -7.65 -9.05
N TRP A 200 1.93 -7.67 -9.69
CA TRP A 200 1.65 -6.82 -10.85
C TRP A 200 1.61 -5.33 -10.49
N LEU A 201 1.03 -4.99 -9.34
CA LEU A 201 1.00 -3.61 -8.86
C LEU A 201 2.40 -3.12 -8.52
N ASP A 202 3.23 -3.92 -7.86
CA ASP A 202 4.61 -3.55 -7.58
C ASP A 202 5.45 -3.43 -8.87
N TYR A 203 5.31 -4.38 -9.79
CA TYR A 203 5.97 -4.30 -11.09
C TYR A 203 5.53 -3.06 -11.90
N GLY A 204 4.23 -2.73 -11.88
CA GLY A 204 3.65 -1.66 -12.68
C GLY A 204 3.77 -0.26 -12.08
N LEU A 205 3.84 -0.13 -10.76
CA LEU A 205 4.02 1.15 -10.06
C LEU A 205 5.48 1.42 -9.70
N GLY A 206 6.29 0.36 -9.58
CA GLY A 206 7.60 0.41 -8.97
C GLY A 206 7.54 0.62 -7.46
N SER A 207 8.71 0.71 -6.84
CA SER A 207 8.82 0.96 -5.40
C SER A 207 9.50 2.30 -5.13
N GLU A 208 8.87 3.13 -4.28
CA GLU A 208 9.49 4.35 -3.72
C GLU A 208 10.46 4.02 -2.57
N ASN A 209 10.54 2.74 -2.14
CA ASN A 209 11.32 2.32 -0.99
C ASN A 209 12.27 1.17 -1.33
N ARG A 210 13.50 1.25 -0.83
CA ARG A 210 14.52 0.21 -1.03
C ARG A 210 14.48 -0.89 0.04
N ASN A 211 13.82 -0.63 1.17
CA ASN A 211 14.03 -1.39 2.41
C ASN A 211 12.77 -1.98 3.03
N LEU A 212 11.57 -1.72 2.49
CA LEU A 212 10.33 -2.37 2.94
C LEU A 212 9.61 -3.01 1.75
N PRO A 213 8.80 -4.07 1.98
CA PRO A 213 7.99 -4.69 0.94
C PRO A 213 7.03 -3.68 0.32
N SER A 214 6.95 -3.64 -1.02
CA SER A 214 5.99 -2.80 -1.74
C SER A 214 4.56 -3.33 -1.65
N PHE A 215 4.39 -4.62 -1.36
CA PHE A 215 3.12 -5.29 -1.20
C PHE A 215 3.08 -6.01 0.15
N VAL A 216 2.00 -5.79 0.90
CA VAL A 216 1.78 -6.42 2.21
C VAL A 216 0.42 -7.10 2.19
N VAL A 217 0.41 -8.38 2.52
CA VAL A 217 -0.82 -9.16 2.70
C VAL A 217 -1.16 -9.18 4.18
N LEU A 218 -2.33 -8.65 4.52
CA LEU A 218 -2.88 -8.74 5.87
C LEU A 218 -4.01 -9.76 5.85
N ILE A 219 -3.87 -10.82 6.65
CA ILE A 219 -4.88 -11.88 6.80
C ILE A 219 -5.52 -11.72 8.17
N THR A 220 -6.85 -11.70 8.23
CA THR A 220 -7.59 -11.62 9.49
C THR A 220 -7.36 -12.89 10.33
N PRO A 221 -6.78 -12.78 11.54
CA PRO A 221 -6.56 -13.93 12.40
C PRO A 221 -7.88 -14.45 13.01
N GLY A 222 -7.99 -15.77 13.19
CA GLY A 222 -8.99 -16.36 14.08
C GLY A 222 -10.41 -16.59 13.53
N LYS A 223 -10.64 -16.55 12.22
CA LYS A 223 -11.91 -17.04 11.64
C LYS A 223 -11.72 -18.42 11.02
N VAL A 224 -12.50 -19.39 11.49
CA VAL A 224 -12.60 -20.72 10.89
C VAL A 224 -13.53 -20.59 9.68
N ASP A 225 -13.01 -20.11 8.54
CA ASP A 225 -13.61 -20.36 7.23
C ASP A 225 -12.63 -20.14 6.07
N GLN A 226 -12.90 -20.81 4.94
CA GLN A 226 -12.14 -20.96 3.69
C GLN A 226 -10.63 -20.58 3.71
N PRO A 227 -9.71 -21.56 3.62
CA PRO A 227 -8.27 -21.30 3.69
C PRO A 227 -7.77 -20.44 2.53
N LEU A 228 -7.02 -19.38 2.85
CA LEU A 228 -6.24 -18.61 1.88
C LEU A 228 -4.81 -19.13 1.85
N TYR A 229 -4.38 -19.63 0.70
CA TYR A 229 -3.07 -20.23 0.53
C TYR A 229 -1.99 -19.19 0.16
N SER A 230 -0.76 -19.40 0.62
CA SER A 230 0.39 -18.53 0.30
C SER A 230 0.64 -18.36 -1.19
N ARG A 231 0.33 -19.39 -1.99
CA ARG A 231 0.45 -19.40 -3.46
C ARG A 231 -0.34 -18.31 -4.18
N LEU A 232 -1.29 -17.65 -3.50
CA LEU A 232 -2.10 -16.56 -4.06
C LEU A 232 -1.34 -15.24 -4.16
N TRP A 233 -0.21 -15.12 -3.46
CA TRP A 233 0.48 -13.84 -3.23
C TRP A 233 1.89 -13.79 -3.81
N GLY A 234 2.27 -14.80 -4.60
CA GLY A 234 3.63 -14.91 -5.13
C GLY A 234 3.90 -14.04 -6.36
N SER A 235 5.19 -13.90 -6.69
CA SER A 235 5.70 -13.20 -7.88
C SER A 235 5.46 -13.96 -9.18
N GLY A 236 5.21 -15.27 -9.11
CA GLY A 236 5.09 -16.13 -10.28
C GLY A 236 6.36 -16.09 -11.15
N PHE A 237 6.22 -15.73 -12.42
CA PHE A 237 7.34 -15.55 -13.34
C PHE A 237 7.98 -14.14 -13.29
N LEU A 238 7.43 -13.20 -12.50
CA LEU A 238 8.08 -11.93 -12.27
C LEU A 238 9.31 -12.13 -11.36
N PRO A 239 10.34 -11.25 -11.48
CA PRO A 239 11.47 -11.25 -10.56
C PRO A 239 11.01 -11.28 -9.09
N SER A 240 11.71 -12.04 -8.25
CA SER A 240 11.34 -12.29 -6.83
C SER A 240 11.33 -11.05 -5.94
N GLN A 241 11.75 -9.91 -6.46
CA GLN A 241 11.67 -8.62 -5.78
C GLN A 241 10.22 -8.07 -5.73
N HIS A 242 9.30 -8.65 -6.52
CA HIS A 242 7.89 -8.25 -6.68
C HIS A 242 6.92 -9.23 -6.01
#